data_AF-A0A0K8V5P8-F1
#
_entry.id   AF-A0A0K8V5P8-F1
#
_cell.length_a   1.000
_cell.length_b   1.000
_cell.length_c   1.000
_cell.angle_alpha   90.00
_cell.angle_beta   90.00
_cell.angle_gamma   90.00
#
_symmetry.space_group_name_H-M   'P 1'
#
loop_
_entity.id
_entity.type
_entity.pdbx_description
1 polymer ?
#
loop_
_entity_poly.entity_id
_entity_poly.type
_entity_poly.pdbx_seq_one_letter_code
_entity_poly.pdbx_strand_id
1 'polypeptide(L)'
;MSSSRNLLLRSPDSEETASNASNNLLSSSPSLSSLNKLRDTFRRSESISSQISAFVSNAAGVVTGSNNAQTGIPSEVPSVSSQTCTPKKRKPARDPAEIERSNLVNICKLVVKELLEQSLRFGRMLDSDHLPLQHFFIVIEHVLGHGLRPKKGLLGPRKELWDLLQSVENYCPEAQDITASVRDLPTVRTHIGRARAWLRIALMQKKLADYLQALIEHRDDSLYEYYEPHALMMSDEIVVIMGILVGLNVIDCNLCVKEEDLDSQQGVIDFSLYLRSSSRSNENDEETNQSLEANGQGNMIAVLDQKNYIEELNRHLKYAFYCIALKVM
;
A
#
# COMPACT_ATOMS: atom_id res chain seq x y z
N MET A 1 -54.81 -47.31 -58.30
CA MET A 1 -53.57 -47.20 -57.50
C MET A 1 -53.91 -46.41 -56.24
N SER A 2 -53.63 -46.98 -55.06
CA SER A 2 -54.03 -46.63 -53.66
C SER A 2 -54.43 -45.17 -53.38
N SER A 3 -55.61 -44.85 -52.79
CA SER A 3 -56.15 -45.13 -51.42
C SER A 3 -55.47 -44.29 -50.33
N SER A 4 -56.02 -43.12 -49.94
CA SER A 4 -57.01 -42.85 -48.87
C SER A 4 -56.47 -42.75 -47.43
N ARG A 5 -56.83 -41.61 -46.78
CA ARG A 5 -57.15 -41.36 -45.35
C ARG A 5 -56.06 -41.55 -44.27
N ASN A 6 -55.92 -40.55 -43.40
CA ASN A 6 -56.18 -40.55 -41.93
C ASN A 6 -55.63 -39.25 -41.31
N LEU A 7 -56.40 -38.43 -40.55
CA LEU A 7 -56.82 -38.59 -39.13
C LEU A 7 -55.59 -38.74 -38.20
N LEU A 8 -55.40 -38.08 -37.05
CA LEU A 8 -56.21 -37.22 -36.18
C LEU A 8 -55.29 -36.75 -34.99
N LEU A 9 -55.68 -35.66 -34.33
CA LEU A 9 -55.59 -35.40 -32.87
C LEU A 9 -54.26 -35.01 -32.17
N ARG A 10 -54.23 -33.74 -31.70
CA ARG A 10 -54.21 -33.31 -30.26
C ARG A 10 -53.03 -32.40 -29.85
N SER A 11 -53.35 -31.14 -29.51
CA SER A 11 -52.55 -30.12 -28.77
C SER A 11 -52.32 -30.52 -27.28
N PRO A 12 -51.56 -29.81 -26.42
CA PRO A 12 -51.05 -28.42 -26.53
C PRO A 12 -49.62 -28.17 -25.96
N ASP A 13 -49.27 -26.87 -25.89
CA ASP A 13 -48.23 -26.21 -25.08
C ASP A 13 -46.77 -26.20 -25.60
N SER A 14 -46.37 -25.07 -26.19
CA SER A 14 -45.20 -24.27 -25.76
C SER A 14 -45.10 -23.00 -26.62
N GLU A 15 -45.30 -21.85 -25.99
CA GLU A 15 -44.97 -20.54 -26.54
C GLU A 15 -43.44 -20.39 -26.59
N GLU A 16 -42.90 -20.20 -27.79
CA GLU A 16 -41.53 -19.75 -28.00
C GLU A 16 -41.58 -18.51 -28.93
N THR A 17 -41.59 -17.32 -28.33
CA THR A 17 -41.34 -16.06 -29.05
C THR A 17 -39.97 -15.55 -28.68
N ALA A 18 -39.10 -15.56 -29.69
CA ALA A 18 -37.79 -14.91 -29.72
C ALA A 18 -37.89 -13.42 -29.39
N SER A 19 -37.01 -12.95 -28.50
CA SER A 19 -36.72 -11.53 -28.32
C SER A 19 -35.21 -11.29 -28.36
N ASN A 20 -34.83 -10.38 -29.26
CA ASN A 20 -33.51 -9.86 -29.56
C ASN A 20 -32.61 -9.64 -28.33
N ALA A 21 -31.43 -10.27 -28.35
CA ALA A 21 -30.32 -9.94 -27.48
C ALA A 21 -29.51 -8.78 -28.08
N SER A 22 -29.47 -7.64 -27.39
CA SER A 22 -28.43 -6.63 -27.54
C SER A 22 -28.24 -5.87 -26.25
N ASN A 23 -27.01 -5.97 -25.72
CA ASN A 23 -26.31 -5.03 -24.84
C ASN A 23 -26.87 -4.75 -23.45
N ASN A 24 -26.29 -5.42 -22.44
CA ASN A 24 -26.14 -4.88 -21.08
C ASN A 24 -24.81 -5.38 -20.47
N LEU A 25 -23.73 -4.64 -20.73
CA LEU A 25 -22.52 -4.64 -19.91
C LEU A 25 -22.43 -3.23 -19.31
N LEU A 26 -22.88 -3.08 -18.05
CA LEU A 26 -22.63 -1.88 -17.26
C LEU A 26 -22.17 -2.30 -15.86
N SER A 27 -20.95 -1.84 -15.60
CA SER A 27 -20.18 -1.89 -14.38
C SER A 27 -20.99 -1.66 -13.10
N SER A 28 -20.84 -2.55 -12.13
CA SER A 28 -21.22 -2.30 -10.74
C SER A 28 -20.22 -1.33 -10.10
N SER A 29 -20.51 -0.03 -10.19
CA SER A 29 -19.84 0.99 -9.38
C SER A 29 -20.19 0.78 -7.90
N PRO A 30 -19.23 0.91 -6.95
CA PRO A 30 -19.54 0.80 -5.53
C PRO A 30 -20.50 1.92 -5.12
N SER A 31 -21.57 1.54 -4.42
CA SER A 31 -22.60 2.47 -3.94
C SER A 31 -22.00 3.64 -3.14
N LEU A 32 -22.57 4.84 -3.30
CA LEU A 32 -22.21 6.04 -2.52
C LEU A 32 -22.20 5.81 -0.99
N SER A 33 -22.97 4.83 -0.51
CA SER A 33 -22.96 4.38 0.89
C SER A 33 -21.67 3.67 1.32
N SER A 34 -20.99 2.95 0.43
CA SER A 34 -19.69 2.30 0.71
C SER A 34 -18.57 3.33 0.80
N LEU A 35 -18.60 4.35 -0.06
CA LEU A 35 -17.65 5.47 -0.03
C LEU A 35 -17.84 6.38 1.19
N ASN A 36 -19.09 6.59 1.62
CA ASN A 36 -19.35 7.35 2.85
C ASN A 36 -18.94 6.57 4.10
N LYS A 37 -19.16 5.25 4.16
CA LYS A 37 -18.63 4.40 5.25
C LYS A 37 -17.10 4.41 5.30
N LEU A 38 -16.43 4.36 4.15
CA LEU A 38 -14.97 4.50 4.02
C LEU A 38 -14.48 5.86 4.52
N ARG A 39 -15.16 6.95 4.12
CA ARG A 39 -14.91 8.32 4.58
C ARG A 39 -15.13 8.49 6.08
N ASP A 40 -16.11 7.81 6.67
CA ASP A 40 -16.39 7.84 8.10
C ASP A 40 -15.36 7.04 8.91
N THR A 41 -14.89 5.90 8.39
CA THR A 41 -13.71 5.21 8.96
C THR A 41 -12.44 6.06 8.87
N PHE A 42 -12.30 6.88 7.82
CA PHE A 42 -11.19 7.81 7.67
C PHE A 42 -11.31 9.03 8.61
N ARG A 43 -12.51 9.58 8.83
CA ARG A 43 -12.71 10.65 9.84
C ARG A 43 -12.40 10.20 11.27
N ARG A 44 -12.67 8.94 11.61
CA ARG A 44 -12.25 8.36 12.90
C ARG A 44 -10.72 8.24 13.05
N SER A 45 -9.93 8.46 12.00
CA SER A 45 -8.47 8.41 12.05
C SER A 45 -7.81 9.71 12.54
N GLU A 46 -8.55 10.83 12.69
CA GLU A 46 -8.01 12.09 13.21
C GLU A 46 -7.51 11.96 14.66
N SER A 47 -8.07 11.03 15.44
CA SER A 47 -7.61 10.72 16.81
C SER A 47 -6.33 9.85 16.85
N ILE A 48 -5.80 9.39 15.71
CA ILE A 48 -4.71 8.40 15.66
C ILE A 48 -3.35 9.08 15.45
N SER A 49 -3.29 10.22 14.74
CA SER A 49 -2.04 11.02 14.65
C SER A 49 -1.49 11.38 16.03
N SER A 50 -2.35 11.74 16.98
CA SER A 50 -1.96 12.02 18.36
C SER A 50 -1.46 10.79 19.12
N GLN A 51 -1.97 9.59 18.81
CA GLN A 51 -1.48 8.33 19.37
C GLN A 51 -0.10 7.95 18.82
N ILE A 52 0.20 8.30 17.56
CA ILE A 52 1.49 8.02 16.93
C ILE A 52 2.55 9.03 17.39
N SER A 53 2.23 10.33 17.51
CA SER A 53 3.12 11.31 18.16
C SER A 53 3.48 10.87 19.58
N ALA A 54 2.51 10.36 20.36
CA ALA A 54 2.79 9.81 21.70
C ALA A 54 3.68 8.55 21.66
N PHE A 55 3.54 7.70 20.64
CA PHE A 55 4.35 6.50 20.48
C PHE A 55 5.81 6.81 20.10
N VAL A 56 6.03 7.72 19.15
CA VAL A 56 7.37 8.17 18.73
C VAL A 56 8.10 8.90 19.87
N SER A 57 7.40 9.75 20.63
CA SER A 57 7.94 10.39 21.84
C SER A 57 8.33 9.38 22.92
N ASN A 58 7.56 8.31 23.11
CA ASN A 58 7.87 7.26 24.08
C ASN A 58 9.05 6.38 23.66
N ALA A 59 9.22 6.10 22.37
CA ALA A 59 10.36 5.34 21.86
C ALA A 59 11.68 6.13 21.97
N ALA A 60 11.65 7.45 21.75
CA ALA A 60 12.81 8.33 21.93
C ALA A 60 13.27 8.46 23.41
N GLY A 61 12.35 8.31 24.37
CA GLY A 61 12.65 8.38 25.80
C GLY A 61 13.36 7.15 26.38
N VAL A 62 13.42 6.03 25.65
CA VAL A 62 14.04 4.77 26.12
C VAL A 62 15.53 4.69 25.72
N VAL A 63 16.00 5.52 24.78
CA VAL A 63 17.36 5.41 24.20
C VAL A 63 18.40 6.28 24.91
N THR A 64 18.02 7.19 25.82
CA THR A 64 18.97 8.11 26.50
C THR A 64 19.40 7.69 27.91
N GLY A 65 19.21 6.44 28.31
CA GLY A 65 19.47 5.99 29.68
C GLY A 65 20.40 4.79 29.82
N SER A 66 21.65 4.86 29.35
CA SER A 66 22.73 3.95 29.81
C SER A 66 24.10 4.43 29.34
N ASN A 67 24.83 5.11 30.23
CA ASN A 67 26.29 5.08 30.31
C ASN A 67 26.74 5.83 31.59
N ASN A 68 26.97 5.08 32.67
CA ASN A 68 28.12 5.32 33.54
C ASN A 68 28.30 4.14 34.52
N ALA A 69 29.48 3.52 34.45
CA ALA A 69 29.97 2.52 35.39
C ALA A 69 31.18 3.10 36.14
N GLN A 70 31.45 2.54 37.33
CA GLN A 70 32.52 2.83 38.33
C GLN A 70 32.08 3.80 39.44
N THR A 71 32.24 3.57 40.75
CA THR A 71 33.03 2.62 41.57
C THR A 71 32.56 2.77 43.04
N GLY A 72 32.54 1.72 43.87
CA GLY A 72 32.43 1.86 45.35
C GLY A 72 31.83 0.66 46.10
N ILE A 73 32.56 0.16 47.11
CA ILE A 73 32.34 -1.03 47.97
C ILE A 73 31.46 -0.70 49.22
N PRO A 74 30.90 -1.68 49.97
CA PRO A 74 29.57 -1.62 50.61
C PRO A 74 29.57 -1.53 52.16
N SER A 75 28.39 -1.20 52.72
CA SER A 75 27.87 -1.44 54.09
C SER A 75 26.46 -0.80 54.14
N GLU A 76 25.41 -1.18 54.88
CA GLU A 76 25.13 -2.14 55.95
C GLU A 76 23.58 -2.35 56.00
N VAL A 77 23.14 -3.31 56.83
CA VAL A 77 21.82 -3.95 57.03
C VAL A 77 20.58 -3.03 57.36
N PRO A 78 19.33 -3.58 57.30
CA PRO A 78 18.09 -2.88 57.00
C PRO A 78 17.18 -2.55 58.21
N SER A 79 16.16 -1.71 58.00
CA SER A 79 15.02 -1.57 58.92
C SER A 79 13.69 -1.20 58.23
N VAL A 80 12.80 -2.19 58.20
CA VAL A 80 11.33 -2.20 58.37
C VAL A 80 10.52 -0.94 57.99
N SER A 81 9.64 -1.11 57.00
CA SER A 81 8.23 -0.74 57.17
C SER A 81 7.33 -1.52 56.21
N SER A 82 6.48 -2.34 56.81
CA SER A 82 5.40 -3.11 56.22
C SER A 82 4.33 -2.15 55.66
N GLN A 83 4.30 -1.99 54.34
CA GLN A 83 3.11 -1.55 53.63
C GLN A 83 2.58 -2.70 52.80
N THR A 84 1.43 -3.22 53.24
CA THR A 84 0.55 -4.11 52.48
C THR A 84 0.00 -3.35 51.27
N CYS A 85 0.79 -3.28 50.20
CA CYS A 85 0.29 -2.86 48.89
C CYS A 85 -0.42 -4.05 48.24
N THR A 86 -1.74 -3.96 48.17
CA THR A 86 -2.57 -4.81 47.31
C THR A 86 -1.97 -4.85 45.91
N PRO A 87 -1.78 -6.02 45.27
CA PRO A 87 -1.23 -6.06 43.93
C PRO A 87 -2.21 -5.39 42.96
N LYS A 88 -1.88 -4.17 42.50
CA LYS A 88 -2.48 -3.61 41.30
C LYS A 88 -2.26 -4.64 40.20
N LYS A 89 -3.35 -5.26 39.71
CA LYS A 89 -3.32 -6.16 38.55
C LYS A 89 -2.61 -5.41 37.42
N ARG A 90 -1.33 -5.73 37.21
CA ARG A 90 -0.58 -5.27 36.05
C ARG A 90 -1.35 -5.83 34.85
N LYS A 91 -1.79 -4.96 33.95
CA LYS A 91 -2.35 -5.40 32.67
C LYS A 91 -1.32 -6.35 32.05
N PRO A 92 -1.73 -7.54 31.56
CA PRO A 92 -0.79 -8.42 30.86
C PRO A 92 -0.14 -7.61 29.73
N ALA A 93 1.17 -7.75 29.56
CA ALA A 93 1.87 -7.14 28.44
C ALA A 93 1.18 -7.61 27.16
N ARG A 94 0.84 -6.66 26.27
CA ARG A 94 0.28 -7.01 24.96
C ARG A 94 1.26 -7.91 24.22
N ASP A 95 0.72 -8.87 23.46
CA ASP A 95 1.50 -9.78 22.65
C ASP A 95 2.37 -8.96 21.67
N PRO A 96 3.72 -9.15 21.66
CA PRO A 96 4.60 -8.45 20.74
C PRO A 96 4.14 -8.53 19.28
N ALA A 97 3.62 -9.68 18.83
CA ALA A 97 3.14 -9.83 17.46
C ALA A 97 1.90 -8.97 17.19
N GLU A 98 0.98 -8.82 18.16
CA GLU A 98 -0.18 -7.93 18.04
C GLU A 98 0.25 -6.45 17.94
N ILE A 99 1.29 -6.07 18.68
CA ILE A 99 1.88 -4.73 18.62
C ILE A 99 2.50 -4.48 17.25
N GLU A 100 3.28 -5.43 16.73
CA GLU A 100 3.91 -5.34 15.41
C GLU A 100 2.87 -5.20 14.28
N ARG A 101 1.84 -6.04 14.28
CA ARG A 101 0.72 -5.94 13.31
C ARG A 101 0.03 -4.58 13.38
N SER A 102 -0.29 -4.12 14.60
CA SER A 102 -0.92 -2.82 14.82
C SER A 102 -0.05 -1.67 14.29
N ASN A 103 1.27 -1.75 14.50
CA ASN A 103 2.21 -0.75 14.01
C ASN A 103 2.27 -0.74 12.48
N LEU A 104 2.35 -1.91 11.84
CA LEU A 104 2.34 -2.01 10.38
C LEU A 104 1.06 -1.42 9.77
N VAL A 105 -0.11 -1.71 10.34
CA VAL A 105 -1.39 -1.11 9.91
C VAL A 105 -1.36 0.41 10.05
N ASN A 106 -0.87 0.93 11.17
CA ASN A 106 -0.83 2.37 11.43
C ASN A 106 0.14 3.10 10.48
N ILE A 107 1.31 2.52 10.25
CA ILE A 107 2.29 3.06 9.29
C ILE A 107 1.68 3.04 7.87
N CYS A 108 1.05 1.93 7.47
CA CYS A 108 0.38 1.83 6.17
C CYS A 108 -0.68 2.92 5.98
N LYS A 109 -1.53 3.14 6.99
CA LYS A 109 -2.53 4.23 6.97
C LYS A 109 -1.90 5.60 6.78
N LEU A 110 -0.83 5.92 7.52
CA LEU A 110 -0.15 7.21 7.43
C LEU A 110 0.44 7.44 6.04
N VAL A 111 1.19 6.45 5.54
CA VAL A 111 1.87 6.54 4.25
C VAL A 111 0.85 6.66 3.12
N VAL A 112 -0.20 5.84 3.12
CA VAL A 112 -1.22 5.87 2.06
C VAL A 112 -2.09 7.12 2.12
N LYS A 113 -2.38 7.65 3.31
CA LYS A 113 -3.06 8.94 3.46
C LYS A 113 -2.29 10.05 2.74
N GLU A 114 -1.02 10.21 3.06
CA GLU A 114 -0.16 11.22 2.44
C GLU A 114 0.00 10.99 0.93
N LEU A 115 0.17 9.73 0.51
CA LEU A 115 0.27 9.35 -0.91
C LEU A 115 -1.00 9.75 -1.69
N LEU A 116 -2.19 9.48 -1.15
CA LEU A 116 -3.46 9.87 -1.74
C LEU A 116 -3.61 11.39 -1.78
N GLU A 117 -3.32 12.09 -0.67
CA GLU A 117 -3.40 13.56 -0.60
C GLU A 117 -2.47 14.23 -1.63
N GLN A 118 -1.23 13.76 -1.78
CA GLN A 118 -0.30 14.29 -2.77
C GLN A 118 -0.75 13.95 -4.21
N SER A 119 -1.17 12.72 -4.48
CA SER A 119 -1.63 12.32 -5.81
C SER A 119 -2.83 13.15 -6.30
N LEU A 120 -3.81 13.39 -5.42
CA LEU A 120 -5.01 14.18 -5.73
C LEU A 120 -4.71 15.67 -5.87
N ARG A 121 -3.73 16.19 -5.11
CA ARG A 121 -3.34 17.61 -5.15
C ARG A 121 -2.62 17.98 -6.44
N PHE A 122 -1.72 17.13 -6.92
CA PHE A 122 -0.93 17.41 -8.12
C PHE A 122 -1.57 16.87 -9.40
N GLY A 123 -2.49 15.89 -9.29
CA GLY A 123 -3.22 15.32 -10.43
C GLY A 123 -2.31 14.69 -11.49
N ARG A 124 -1.05 14.41 -11.13
CA ARG A 124 -0.02 13.91 -12.03
C ARG A 124 0.28 12.45 -11.71
N MET A 125 0.67 11.73 -12.76
CA MET A 125 1.17 10.37 -12.63
C MET A 125 2.42 10.35 -11.75
N LEU A 126 2.46 9.45 -10.78
CA LEU A 126 3.58 9.31 -9.85
C LEU A 126 4.69 8.46 -10.47
N ASP A 127 5.93 8.88 -10.27
CA ASP A 127 7.14 8.17 -10.69
C ASP A 127 7.84 7.51 -9.50
N SER A 128 8.98 6.85 -9.77
CA SER A 128 9.78 6.16 -8.76
C SER A 128 10.40 7.10 -7.73
N ASP A 129 10.51 8.40 -8.00
CA ASP A 129 11.16 9.38 -7.12
C ASP A 129 10.20 9.96 -6.07
N HIS A 130 8.91 9.64 -6.19
CA HIS A 130 7.89 10.07 -5.24
C HIS A 130 8.05 9.38 -3.88
N LEU A 131 8.56 10.10 -2.88
CA LEU A 131 8.89 9.55 -1.55
C LEU A 131 7.75 8.80 -0.86
N PRO A 132 6.50 9.32 -0.75
CA PRO A 132 5.41 8.52 -0.17
C PRO A 132 5.13 7.21 -0.91
N LEU A 133 5.41 7.15 -2.21
CA LEU A 133 5.22 5.94 -3.00
C LEU A 133 6.33 4.92 -2.72
N GLN A 134 7.59 5.38 -2.62
CA GLN A 134 8.69 4.53 -2.16
C GLN A 134 8.42 3.96 -0.77
N HIS A 135 8.00 4.80 0.18
CA HIS A 135 7.62 4.37 1.51
C HIS A 135 6.46 3.36 1.49
N PHE A 136 5.49 3.52 0.59
CA PHE A 136 4.41 2.54 0.44
C PHE A 136 4.96 1.15 0.06
N PHE A 137 5.89 1.08 -0.89
CA PHE A 137 6.51 -0.19 -1.28
C PHE A 137 7.31 -0.84 -0.14
N ILE A 138 7.97 -0.04 0.69
CA ILE A 138 8.63 -0.53 1.91
C ILE A 138 7.59 -1.14 2.87
N VAL A 139 6.50 -0.43 3.13
CA VAL A 139 5.49 -0.88 4.09
C VAL A 139 4.77 -2.14 3.61
N ILE A 140 4.36 -2.21 2.34
CA ILE A 140 3.66 -3.39 1.83
C ILE A 140 4.58 -4.62 1.79
N GLU A 141 5.88 -4.45 1.53
CA GLU A 141 6.87 -5.53 1.67
C GLU A 141 6.93 -6.05 3.11
N HIS A 142 6.93 -5.17 4.11
CA HIS A 142 6.92 -5.58 5.52
C HIS A 142 5.59 -6.22 5.95
N VAL A 143 4.46 -5.73 5.46
CA VAL A 143 3.13 -6.31 5.70
C VAL A 143 3.07 -7.74 5.18
N LEU A 144 3.53 -7.96 3.94
CA LEU A 144 3.56 -9.29 3.33
C LEU A 144 4.68 -10.17 3.90
N GLY A 145 5.76 -9.59 4.41
CA GLY A 145 6.85 -10.35 5.06
C GLY A 145 6.54 -10.77 6.49
N HIS A 146 5.61 -10.09 7.18
CA HIS A 146 5.36 -10.28 8.61
C HIS A 146 4.83 -11.70 8.91
N GLY A 147 5.63 -12.47 9.65
CA GLY A 147 5.29 -13.84 10.05
C GLY A 147 5.40 -14.85 8.90
N LEU A 148 6.08 -14.52 7.80
CA LEU A 148 6.41 -15.49 6.76
C LEU A 148 7.31 -16.58 7.36
N ARG A 149 6.96 -17.85 7.13
CA ARG A 149 7.66 -18.98 7.74
C ARG A 149 9.10 -19.04 7.23
N PRO A 150 10.10 -19.13 8.13
CA PRO A 150 11.46 -19.40 7.71
C PRO A 150 11.58 -20.83 7.18
N LYS A 151 12.72 -21.12 6.55
CA LYS A 151 13.05 -22.44 6.00
C LYS A 151 12.72 -23.57 7.01
N LYS A 152 11.85 -24.52 6.62
CA LYS A 152 11.58 -25.72 7.43
C LYS A 152 12.77 -26.70 7.31
N GLY A 153 13.56 -26.82 8.37
CA GLY A 153 14.67 -27.79 8.48
C GLY A 153 15.91 -27.46 7.65
N LEU A 154 16.89 -28.39 7.61
CA LEU A 154 18.19 -28.17 6.98
C LEU A 154 18.13 -28.16 5.42
N LEU A 155 17.11 -28.80 4.82
CA LEU A 155 16.99 -28.99 3.36
C LEU A 155 15.65 -28.55 2.73
N GLY A 156 14.68 -28.04 3.49
CA GLY A 156 13.41 -27.57 2.90
C GLY A 156 13.60 -26.33 2.02
N PRO A 157 12.79 -26.14 0.95
CA PRO A 157 12.81 -24.89 0.19
C PRO A 157 12.43 -23.72 1.10
N ARG A 158 13.18 -22.62 1.01
CA ARG A 158 12.83 -21.37 1.71
C ARG A 158 11.56 -20.82 1.06
N LYS A 159 10.54 -20.49 1.85
CA LYS A 159 9.37 -19.77 1.37
C LYS A 159 9.72 -18.29 1.37
N GLU A 160 9.93 -17.72 0.20
CA GLU A 160 10.20 -16.30 0.04
C GLU A 160 8.94 -15.57 -0.44
N LEU A 161 8.92 -14.24 -0.28
CA LEU A 161 7.78 -13.42 -0.69
C LEU A 161 7.45 -13.63 -2.19
N TRP A 162 8.47 -13.80 -3.03
CA TRP A 162 8.28 -14.09 -4.44
C TRP A 162 7.54 -15.41 -4.69
N ASP A 163 7.80 -16.46 -3.90
CA ASP A 163 7.12 -17.75 -4.06
C ASP A 163 5.63 -17.67 -3.73
N LEU A 164 5.25 -16.75 -2.84
CA LEU A 164 3.85 -16.43 -2.57
C LEU A 164 3.25 -15.62 -3.72
N LEU A 165 3.90 -14.56 -4.15
CA LEU A 165 3.36 -13.65 -5.18
C LEU A 165 3.19 -14.34 -6.53
N GLN A 166 4.12 -15.19 -6.94
CA GLN A 166 3.96 -15.96 -8.18
C GLN A 166 2.80 -16.96 -8.09
N SER A 167 2.43 -17.42 -6.88
CA SER A 167 1.31 -18.35 -6.71
C SER A 167 -0.06 -17.72 -7.01
N VAL A 168 -0.14 -16.38 -7.05
CA VAL A 168 -1.34 -15.63 -7.46
C VAL A 168 -1.81 -16.07 -8.86
N GLU A 169 -0.89 -16.42 -9.75
CA GLU A 169 -1.20 -16.83 -11.13
C GLU A 169 -2.06 -18.11 -11.22
N ASN A 170 -2.12 -18.90 -10.13
CA ASN A 170 -2.98 -20.07 -10.01
C ASN A 170 -4.44 -19.73 -9.68
N TYR A 171 -4.69 -18.55 -9.11
CA TYR A 171 -6.02 -18.09 -8.72
C TYR A 171 -6.57 -17.02 -9.68
N CYS A 172 -5.67 -16.20 -10.23
CA CYS A 172 -6.00 -15.12 -11.15
C CYS A 172 -5.22 -15.30 -12.47
N PRO A 173 -5.87 -15.74 -13.57
CA PRO A 173 -5.21 -15.88 -14.87
C PRO A 173 -4.55 -14.59 -15.35
N GLU A 174 -5.14 -13.44 -15.02
CA GLU A 174 -4.62 -12.10 -15.33
C GLU A 174 -3.23 -11.83 -14.74
N ALA A 175 -2.89 -12.50 -13.63
CA ALA A 175 -1.59 -12.37 -12.98
C ALA A 175 -0.48 -13.15 -13.70
N GLN A 176 -0.80 -14.02 -14.66
CA GLN A 176 0.20 -14.78 -15.43
C GLN A 176 1.11 -13.86 -16.24
N ASP A 177 0.54 -12.83 -16.88
CA ASP A 177 1.29 -11.89 -17.72
C ASP A 177 2.35 -11.13 -16.91
N ILE A 178 1.98 -10.64 -15.73
CA ILE A 178 2.92 -9.93 -14.85
C ILE A 178 3.94 -10.88 -14.23
N THR A 179 3.52 -12.09 -13.87
CA THR A 179 4.40 -13.08 -13.23
C THR A 179 5.43 -13.59 -14.22
N ALA A 180 5.05 -13.86 -15.46
CA ALA A 180 5.96 -14.15 -16.56
C ALA A 180 6.92 -12.97 -16.83
N SER A 181 6.38 -11.75 -16.93
CA SER A 181 7.20 -10.54 -17.17
C SER A 181 8.29 -10.34 -16.10
N VAL A 182 7.98 -10.59 -14.82
CA VAL A 182 8.95 -10.51 -13.71
C VAL A 182 9.92 -11.69 -13.71
N ARG A 183 9.47 -12.89 -14.12
CA ARG A 183 10.30 -14.09 -14.25
C ARG A 183 11.41 -13.90 -15.29
N ASP A 184 11.07 -13.24 -16.39
CA ASP A 184 11.98 -13.03 -17.53
C ASP A 184 12.75 -11.71 -17.44
N LEU A 185 12.61 -10.96 -16.34
CA LEU A 185 13.28 -9.67 -16.15
C LEU A 185 14.79 -9.88 -15.89
N PRO A 186 15.70 -9.53 -16.82
CA PRO A 186 17.12 -9.88 -16.71
C PRO A 186 17.89 -8.99 -15.73
N THR A 187 17.35 -7.83 -15.39
CA THR A 187 17.99 -6.85 -14.50
C THR A 187 17.83 -7.19 -13.02
N VAL A 188 16.87 -8.07 -12.69
CA VAL A 188 16.53 -8.45 -11.31
C VAL A 188 16.91 -9.91 -11.06
N ARG A 189 17.79 -10.13 -10.08
CA ARG A 189 18.39 -11.45 -9.84
C ARG A 189 17.89 -12.12 -8.56
N THR A 190 17.41 -11.34 -7.59
CA THR A 190 16.99 -11.87 -6.28
C THR A 190 15.49 -12.13 -6.22
N HIS A 191 15.06 -13.05 -5.34
CA HIS A 191 13.63 -13.28 -5.08
C HIS A 191 12.96 -12.02 -4.54
N ILE A 192 13.61 -11.27 -3.63
CA ILE A 192 13.03 -10.03 -3.10
C ILE A 192 12.91 -8.95 -4.17
N GLY A 193 13.89 -8.82 -5.07
CA GLY A 193 13.81 -7.91 -6.21
C GLY A 193 12.66 -8.27 -7.16
N ARG A 194 12.41 -9.56 -7.38
CA ARG A 194 11.25 -10.03 -8.18
C ARG A 194 9.93 -9.70 -7.49
N ALA A 195 9.84 -9.91 -6.18
CA ALA A 195 8.65 -9.50 -5.42
C ALA A 195 8.39 -7.99 -5.54
N ARG A 196 9.43 -7.17 -5.43
CA ARG A 196 9.37 -5.70 -5.58
C ARG A 196 8.95 -5.26 -6.98
N ALA A 197 9.46 -5.92 -8.01
CA ALA A 197 9.06 -5.69 -9.40
C ALA A 197 7.57 -6.01 -9.58
N TRP A 198 7.15 -7.17 -9.09
CA TRP A 198 5.76 -7.63 -9.19
C TRP A 198 4.79 -6.68 -8.49
N LEU A 199 5.12 -6.23 -7.27
CA LEU A 199 4.29 -5.27 -6.52
C LEU A 199 4.15 -3.93 -7.25
N ARG A 200 5.22 -3.43 -7.87
CA ARG A 200 5.19 -2.20 -8.69
C ARG A 200 4.27 -2.36 -9.90
N ILE A 201 4.39 -3.46 -10.63
CA ILE A 201 3.56 -3.74 -11.81
C ILE A 201 2.10 -3.93 -11.42
N ALA A 202 1.82 -4.70 -10.36
CA ALA A 202 0.46 -4.91 -9.85
C ALA A 202 -0.21 -3.59 -9.40
N LEU A 203 0.55 -2.67 -8.79
CA LEU A 203 0.06 -1.34 -8.44
C LEU A 203 -0.25 -0.52 -9.70
N MET A 204 0.65 -0.50 -10.70
CA MET A 204 0.42 0.19 -11.97
C MET A 204 -0.79 -0.36 -12.73
N GLN A 205 -1.05 -1.66 -12.64
CA GLN A 205 -2.25 -2.29 -13.20
C GLN A 205 -3.54 -2.00 -12.41
N LYS A 206 -3.45 -1.38 -11.23
CA LYS A 206 -4.57 -1.15 -10.30
C LYS A 206 -5.25 -2.46 -9.86
N LYS A 207 -4.46 -3.54 -9.80
CA LYS A 207 -4.91 -4.91 -9.47
C LYS A 207 -4.28 -5.46 -8.19
N LEU A 208 -3.40 -4.70 -7.53
CA LEU A 208 -2.71 -5.15 -6.32
C LEU A 208 -3.68 -5.63 -5.23
N ALA A 209 -4.78 -4.90 -5.00
CA ALA A 209 -5.81 -5.32 -4.05
C ALA A 209 -6.50 -6.61 -4.49
N ASP A 210 -6.87 -6.74 -5.76
CA ASP A 210 -7.56 -7.93 -6.28
C ASP A 210 -6.69 -9.19 -6.15
N TYR A 211 -5.40 -9.07 -6.47
CA TYR A 211 -4.46 -10.17 -6.37
C TYR A 211 -4.22 -10.62 -4.92
N LEU A 212 -4.10 -9.69 -3.98
CA LEU A 212 -3.96 -10.05 -2.56
C LEU A 212 -5.27 -10.59 -1.98
N GLN A 213 -6.42 -10.13 -2.49
CA GLN A 213 -7.72 -10.67 -2.11
C GLN A 213 -7.83 -12.16 -2.49
N ALA A 214 -7.38 -12.54 -3.70
CA ALA A 214 -7.35 -13.93 -4.13
C ALA A 214 -6.48 -14.82 -3.21
N LEU A 215 -5.36 -14.30 -2.70
CA LEU A 215 -4.57 -15.01 -1.70
C LEU A 215 -5.35 -15.21 -0.39
N ILE A 216 -6.04 -14.17 0.10
CA ILE A 216 -6.79 -14.22 1.36
C ILE A 216 -8.00 -15.16 1.27
N GLU A 217 -8.64 -15.26 0.11
CA GLU A 217 -9.75 -16.21 -0.12
C GLU A 217 -9.31 -17.67 0.03
N HIS A 218 -8.04 -17.96 -0.23
CA HIS A 218 -7.41 -19.26 -0.03
C HIS A 218 -6.52 -19.31 1.23
N ARG A 219 -6.88 -18.52 2.25
CA ARG A 219 -6.09 -18.38 3.48
C ARG A 219 -5.88 -19.70 4.22
N ASP A 220 -6.95 -20.48 4.37
CA ASP A 220 -6.95 -21.72 5.17
C ASP A 220 -6.31 -22.91 4.44
N ASP A 221 -6.21 -22.84 3.11
CA ASP A 221 -5.66 -23.92 2.28
C ASP A 221 -4.18 -23.69 1.97
N SER A 222 -3.86 -22.51 1.43
CA SER A 222 -2.54 -22.24 0.84
C SER A 222 -1.69 -21.32 1.70
N LEU A 223 -2.22 -20.18 2.19
CA LEU A 223 -1.41 -19.20 2.94
C LEU A 223 -0.93 -19.76 4.28
N TYR A 224 -1.68 -20.68 4.88
CA TYR A 224 -1.27 -21.37 6.10
C TYR A 224 0.10 -22.07 5.97
N GLU A 225 0.47 -22.51 4.76
CA GLU A 225 1.79 -23.08 4.48
C GLU A 225 2.92 -22.04 4.45
N TYR A 226 2.59 -20.79 4.10
CA TYR A 226 3.52 -19.68 3.94
C TYR A 226 3.70 -18.88 5.23
N TYR A 227 2.67 -18.77 6.07
CA TYR A 227 2.65 -17.89 7.24
C TYR A 227 2.49 -18.63 8.55
N GLU A 228 3.09 -18.06 9.61
CA GLU A 228 2.81 -18.44 10.99
C GLU A 228 1.43 -17.90 11.43
N PRO A 229 0.75 -18.53 12.41
CA PRO A 229 -0.60 -18.12 12.82
C PRO A 229 -0.73 -16.68 13.33
N HIS A 230 0.36 -16.08 13.81
CA HIS A 230 0.40 -14.69 14.31
C HIS A 230 0.71 -13.67 13.21
N ALA A 231 0.93 -14.11 11.97
CA ALA A 231 1.23 -13.26 10.82
C ALA A 231 0.08 -12.29 10.52
N LEU A 232 0.40 -11.14 9.91
CA LEU A 232 -0.60 -10.13 9.55
C LEU A 232 -1.56 -10.66 8.47
N MET A 233 -1.03 -11.36 7.47
CA MET A 233 -1.85 -12.04 6.45
C MET A 233 -2.79 -13.11 7.04
N MET A 234 -2.53 -13.56 8.27
CA MET A 234 -3.31 -14.54 9.01
C MET A 234 -4.10 -13.91 10.15
N SER A 235 -4.36 -12.60 10.15
CA SER A 235 -5.08 -11.91 11.22
C SER A 235 -6.14 -10.95 10.68
N ASP A 236 -7.04 -10.47 11.52
CA ASP A 236 -8.17 -9.61 11.10
C ASP A 236 -7.71 -8.23 10.60
N GLU A 237 -6.52 -7.78 11.03
CA GLU A 237 -5.85 -6.57 10.57
C GLU A 237 -5.68 -6.53 9.05
N ILE A 238 -5.59 -7.69 8.37
CA ILE A 238 -5.48 -7.75 6.91
C ILE A 238 -6.65 -7.08 6.21
N VAL A 239 -7.86 -7.15 6.77
CA VAL A 239 -9.07 -6.52 6.20
C VAL A 239 -8.89 -5.00 6.07
N VAL A 240 -8.18 -4.40 7.03
CA VAL A 240 -7.89 -2.96 7.01
C VAL A 240 -6.86 -2.64 5.92
N ILE A 241 -5.80 -3.45 5.79
CA ILE A 241 -4.84 -3.31 4.70
C ILE A 241 -5.53 -3.43 3.34
N MET A 242 -6.41 -4.40 3.15
CA MET A 242 -7.17 -4.57 1.91
C MET A 242 -8.00 -3.33 1.58
N GLY A 243 -8.71 -2.77 2.56
CA GLY A 243 -9.45 -1.51 2.37
C GLY A 243 -8.56 -0.33 1.97
N ILE A 244 -7.34 -0.25 2.52
CA ILE A 244 -6.34 0.76 2.15
C ILE A 244 -5.88 0.57 0.70
N LEU A 245 -5.58 -0.67 0.30
CA LEU A 245 -5.11 -0.99 -1.06
C LEU A 245 -6.17 -0.71 -2.13
N VAL A 246 -7.44 -0.99 -1.86
CA VAL A 246 -8.54 -0.61 -2.76
C VAL A 246 -8.57 0.91 -2.97
N GLY A 247 -8.27 1.68 -1.93
CA GLY A 247 -8.15 3.14 -2.01
C GLY A 247 -7.06 3.61 -2.97
N LEU A 248 -6.00 2.81 -3.20
CA LEU A 248 -4.90 3.15 -4.10
C LEU A 248 -5.24 2.98 -5.59
N ASN A 249 -6.36 2.33 -5.94
CA ASN A 249 -6.76 2.15 -7.35
C ASN A 249 -6.99 3.49 -8.08
N VAL A 250 -7.21 4.57 -7.36
CA VAL A 250 -7.36 5.92 -7.96
C VAL A 250 -6.03 6.55 -8.35
N ILE A 251 -4.91 5.99 -7.91
CA ILE A 251 -3.57 6.54 -8.18
C ILE A 251 -3.08 6.03 -9.53
N ASP A 252 -2.51 6.94 -10.33
CA ASP A 252 -1.82 6.62 -11.57
C ASP A 252 -0.30 6.65 -11.33
N CYS A 253 0.38 5.56 -11.69
CA CYS A 253 1.83 5.41 -11.52
C CYS A 253 2.49 5.02 -12.85
N ASN A 254 3.72 5.49 -13.07
CA ASN A 254 4.58 5.04 -14.16
C ASN A 254 5.97 4.74 -13.61
N LEU A 255 6.21 3.47 -13.31
CA LEU A 255 7.39 3.00 -12.59
C LEU A 255 8.31 2.22 -13.54
N CYS A 256 9.58 2.61 -13.57
CA CYS A 256 10.59 1.96 -14.39
C CYS A 256 11.17 0.73 -13.68
N VAL A 257 10.58 -0.44 -13.89
CA VAL A 257 11.03 -1.69 -13.25
C VAL A 257 12.36 -2.22 -13.83
N LYS A 258 12.66 -1.91 -15.10
CA LYS A 258 13.88 -2.39 -15.79
C LYS A 258 15.14 -1.64 -15.38
N GLU A 259 15.01 -0.36 -15.05
CA GLU A 259 16.13 0.55 -14.82
C GLU A 259 16.42 0.77 -13.33
N GLU A 260 15.48 0.39 -12.46
CA GLU A 260 15.61 0.51 -11.01
C GLU A 260 16.39 -0.69 -10.42
N ASP A 261 17.26 -0.41 -9.44
CA ASP A 261 17.91 -1.46 -8.65
C ASP A 261 16.95 -1.98 -7.58
N LEU A 262 16.26 -3.07 -7.92
CA LEU A 262 15.27 -3.71 -7.06
C LEU A 262 15.88 -4.77 -6.12
N ASP A 263 17.11 -5.20 -6.38
CA ASP A 263 17.79 -6.23 -5.58
C ASP A 263 18.41 -5.64 -4.30
N SER A 264 18.82 -4.38 -4.33
CA SER A 264 19.39 -3.68 -3.17
C SER A 264 18.39 -3.44 -2.05
N GLN A 265 18.87 -3.35 -0.81
CA GLN A 265 18.00 -3.04 0.34
C GLN A 265 17.29 -1.68 0.14
N GLN A 266 15.98 -1.63 0.38
CA GLN A 266 15.23 -0.39 0.34
C GLN A 266 15.65 0.55 1.47
N GLY A 267 15.47 1.86 1.25
CA GLY A 267 15.78 2.89 2.24
C GLY A 267 14.93 2.80 3.51
N VAL A 268 15.22 3.68 4.48
CA VAL A 268 14.44 3.83 5.71
C VAL A 268 13.28 4.80 5.49
N ILE A 269 12.17 4.56 6.19
CA ILE A 269 11.01 5.46 6.14
C ILE A 269 11.31 6.71 6.99
N ASP A 270 11.33 7.89 6.35
CA ASP A 270 11.41 9.16 7.07
C ASP A 270 10.02 9.56 7.60
N PHE A 271 9.78 9.30 8.89
CA PHE A 271 8.53 9.66 9.55
C PHE A 271 8.32 11.16 9.72
N SER A 272 9.35 12.00 9.59
CA SER A 272 9.21 13.45 9.73
C SER A 272 8.27 14.04 8.66
N LEU A 273 8.19 13.38 7.50
CA LEU A 273 7.28 13.72 6.42
C LEU A 273 5.80 13.63 6.86
N TYR A 274 5.46 12.60 7.62
CA TYR A 274 4.08 12.30 8.03
C TYR A 274 3.68 13.00 9.34
N LEU A 275 4.64 13.23 10.23
CA LEU A 275 4.39 13.93 11.50
C LEU A 275 4.09 15.41 11.27
N ARG A 276 4.70 16.06 10.27
CA ARG A 276 4.41 17.46 9.91
C ARG A 276 3.02 17.65 9.29
N SER A 277 2.55 16.66 8.53
CA SER A 277 1.23 16.71 7.89
C SER A 277 0.09 16.69 8.93
N SER A 278 0.33 16.07 10.10
CA SER A 278 -0.64 16.04 11.21
C SER A 278 -0.87 17.41 11.86
N SER A 279 0.12 18.32 11.82
CA SER A 279 -0.02 19.70 12.31
C SER A 279 -0.86 20.57 11.38
N ARG A 280 -1.02 20.22 10.10
CA ARG A 280 -1.87 20.95 9.16
C ARG A 280 -3.36 20.86 9.45
N SER A 281 -3.76 19.86 10.25
CA SER A 281 -5.17 19.59 10.57
C SER A 281 -5.67 20.35 11.79
N ASN A 282 -4.77 20.92 12.59
CA ASN A 282 -5.07 21.62 13.84
C ASN A 282 -4.35 22.97 13.83
N GLU A 283 -4.94 24.01 13.23
CA GLU A 283 -4.70 25.42 13.58
C GLU A 283 -5.57 26.32 12.70
N ASN A 284 -6.80 26.56 13.20
CA ASN A 284 -7.23 27.95 13.26
C ASN A 284 -6.33 28.62 14.30
N ASP A 285 -5.87 29.83 13.98
CA ASP A 285 -5.19 30.82 14.85
C ASP A 285 -3.65 30.89 14.71
N GLU A 286 -3.23 31.94 13.99
CA GLU A 286 -2.11 32.85 14.34
C GLU A 286 -0.68 32.27 14.45
N GLU A 287 -0.04 31.83 13.34
CA GLU A 287 1.42 31.94 13.20
C GLU A 287 1.89 31.96 11.71
N THR A 288 1.77 33.15 11.10
CA THR A 288 1.91 33.39 9.65
C THR A 288 3.35 33.49 9.12
N ASN A 289 4.40 33.34 9.94
CA ASN A 289 5.75 33.76 9.50
C ASN A 289 6.78 32.64 9.21
N GLN A 290 6.47 31.36 9.45
CA GLN A 290 7.38 30.25 9.11
C GLN A 290 6.79 29.25 8.09
N SER A 291 5.49 29.38 7.81
CA SER A 291 4.72 28.59 6.85
C SER A 291 4.89 29.04 5.39
N LEU A 292 5.49 30.20 5.15
CA LEU A 292 5.71 30.75 3.81
C LEU A 292 6.94 30.17 3.09
N GLU A 293 7.95 29.68 3.80
CA GLU A 293 9.21 29.26 3.17
C GLU A 293 9.14 27.85 2.55
N ALA A 294 8.55 26.87 3.25
CA ALA A 294 8.40 25.51 2.71
C ALA A 294 7.27 25.40 1.67
N ASN A 295 6.16 26.12 1.89
CA ASN A 295 5.06 26.19 0.93
C ASN A 295 5.43 27.08 -0.27
N GLY A 296 6.28 28.09 -0.04
CA GLY A 296 6.93 28.89 -1.07
C GLY A 296 7.92 28.08 -1.90
N GLN A 297 8.71 27.19 -1.30
CA GLN A 297 9.65 26.33 -2.05
C GLN A 297 8.92 25.33 -2.95
N GLY A 298 7.90 24.62 -2.47
CA GLY A 298 7.11 23.70 -3.30
C GLY A 298 6.37 24.41 -4.45
N ASN A 299 5.78 25.58 -4.16
CA ASN A 299 5.17 26.42 -5.19
C ASN A 299 6.21 27.02 -6.15
N MET A 300 7.39 27.38 -5.66
CA MET A 300 8.48 27.93 -6.47
C MET A 300 9.08 26.87 -7.39
N ILE A 301 9.25 25.63 -6.93
CA ILE A 301 9.67 24.50 -7.77
C ILE A 301 8.65 24.28 -8.89
N ALA A 302 7.35 24.25 -8.57
CA ALA A 302 6.30 24.10 -9.57
C ALA A 302 6.25 25.27 -10.58
N VAL A 303 6.45 26.51 -10.11
CA VAL A 303 6.51 27.71 -10.98
C VAL A 303 7.77 27.71 -11.85
N LEU A 304 8.91 27.27 -11.32
CA LEU A 304 10.16 27.17 -12.07
C LEU A 304 10.08 26.09 -13.15
N ASP A 305 9.48 24.94 -12.86
CA ASP A 305 9.24 23.89 -13.85
C ASP A 305 8.28 24.34 -14.95
N GLN A 306 7.20 25.03 -14.58
CA GLN A 306 6.24 25.58 -15.54
C GLN A 306 6.89 26.64 -16.44
N LYS A 307 7.75 27.49 -15.87
CA LYS A 307 8.55 28.47 -16.62
C LYS A 307 9.50 27.77 -17.60
N ASN A 308 10.22 26.76 -17.13
CA ASN A 308 11.19 26.03 -17.96
C ASN A 308 10.51 25.33 -19.14
N TYR A 309 9.33 24.73 -18.91
CA TYR A 309 8.51 24.14 -19.96
C TYR A 309 8.09 25.16 -21.04
N ILE A 310 7.61 26.34 -20.62
CA ILE A 310 7.21 27.40 -21.57
C ILE A 310 8.41 27.96 -22.33
N GLU A 311 9.56 28.13 -21.68
CA GLU A 311 10.78 28.59 -22.34
C GLU A 311 11.25 27.61 -23.42
N GLU A 312 11.17 26.31 -23.15
CA GLU A 312 11.52 25.28 -24.13
C GLU A 312 10.52 25.21 -25.28
N LEU A 313 9.23 25.33 -24.99
CA LEU A 313 8.19 25.38 -26.02
C LEU A 313 8.37 26.62 -26.92
N ASN A 314 8.72 27.77 -26.34
CA ASN A 314 9.06 28.99 -27.07
C ASN A 314 10.36 28.84 -27.88
N ARG A 315 11.35 28.08 -27.41
CA ARG A 315 12.57 27.77 -28.15
C ARG A 315 12.23 26.95 -29.40
N HIS A 316 11.40 25.93 -29.26
CA HIS A 316 10.91 25.13 -30.39
C HIS A 316 10.06 25.94 -31.37
N LEU A 317 9.18 26.81 -30.87
CA LEU A 317 8.37 27.68 -31.71
C LEU A 317 9.24 28.65 -32.52
N LYS A 318 10.23 29.26 -31.88
CA LYS A 318 11.21 30.13 -32.54
C LYS A 318 12.00 29.36 -33.60
N TYR A 319 12.48 28.17 -33.28
CA TYR A 319 13.21 27.32 -34.22
C TYR A 319 12.33 26.96 -35.43
N ALA A 320 11.08 26.55 -35.20
CA ALA A 320 10.12 26.26 -36.26
C ALA A 320 9.85 27.50 -37.14
N PHE A 321 9.70 28.68 -36.53
CA PHE A 321 9.51 29.93 -37.26
C PHE A 321 10.72 30.25 -38.15
N TYR A 322 11.95 30.12 -37.65
CA TYR A 322 13.16 30.31 -38.45
C TYR A 322 13.27 29.30 -39.60
N CYS A 323 12.94 28.03 -39.36
CA CYS A 323 12.95 27.00 -40.41
C CYS A 323 11.90 27.26 -41.50
N ILE A 324 10.73 27.78 -41.15
CA ILE A 324 9.69 28.16 -42.11
C ILE A 324 10.13 29.41 -42.89
N ALA A 325 10.67 30.43 -42.21
CA ALA A 325 11.17 31.64 -42.86
C ALA A 325 12.29 31.33 -43.88
N LEU A 326 13.20 30.41 -43.56
CA LEU A 326 14.26 29.92 -44.45
C LEU A 326 13.75 29.09 -45.64
N LYS A 327 12.55 28.52 -45.55
CA LYS A 327 11.92 27.77 -46.66
C LYS A 327 11.08 28.64 -47.59
N VAL A 328 10.75 29.86 -47.17
CA VAL A 328 9.91 30.81 -47.91
C VAL A 328 10.75 31.90 -48.61
N MET A 329 12.02 32.05 -48.23
CA MET A 329 13.06 32.76 -49.00
C MET A 329 13.73 31.82 -50.01
#